data_AF-A0A3C2CKN9-F1
#
_entry.id   AF-A0A3C2CKN9-F1
#
_cell.length_a   1.000
_cell.length_b   1.000
_cell.length_c   1.000
_cell.angle_alpha   90.00
_cell.angle_beta   90.00
_cell.angle_gamma   90.00
#
_symmetry.space_group_name_H-M   'P 1'
#
loop_
_entity.id
_entity.type
_entity.pdbx_description
1 polymer ?
#
loop_
_entity_poly.entity_id
_entity_poly.type
_entity_poly.pdbx_seq_one_letter_code
_entity_poly.pdbx_strand_id
1 'polypeptide(L)'
;DSCTHRQAPLSKGTLEDGCLRCPYHGWLFGDEGHCLEVPSASEGLPIPPKANLKSLHVEEKYGLVWLCPNEPDAPIPEVAADSDSSFTRLNTKMQIWNTDSTRMIDNMLDISHFPYTHRGTFGIEQETVVPRIKLEQLDETFFGYGYEVKINNVGS
;
A
#
# COMPACT_ATOMS: atom_id res chain seq x y z
N ASP A 1 8.72 0.53 -13.77
CA ASP A 1 8.02 0.64 -15.06
C ASP A 1 8.97 1.12 -16.17
N SER A 2 9.87 0.26 -16.64
CA SER A 2 10.82 0.61 -17.70
C SER A 2 11.40 -0.64 -18.32
N CYS A 3 11.17 -0.86 -19.63
CA CYS A 3 11.76 -1.96 -20.37
C CYS A 3 13.29 -1.84 -20.42
N THR A 4 14.02 -2.92 -20.14
CA THR A 4 15.50 -2.98 -20.19
C THR A 4 16.08 -2.77 -21.59
N HIS A 5 15.29 -2.99 -22.64
CA HIS A 5 15.73 -2.77 -24.02
C HIS A 5 15.92 -1.28 -24.34
N ARG A 6 14.84 -0.48 -24.24
CA ARG A 6 14.81 0.96 -24.63
C ARG A 6 13.88 1.81 -23.75
N GLN A 7 13.70 1.42 -22.49
CA GLN A 7 13.01 2.19 -21.45
C GLN A 7 11.54 2.54 -21.73
N ALA A 8 10.90 1.82 -22.65
CA ALA A 8 9.46 1.96 -22.86
C ALA A 8 8.69 1.64 -21.55
N PRO A 9 7.62 2.39 -21.24
CA PRO A 9 6.77 2.10 -20.09
C PRO A 9 6.04 0.77 -20.32
N LEU A 10 6.36 -0.22 -19.51
CA LEU A 10 5.78 -1.56 -19.54
C LEU A 10 4.32 -1.56 -19.08
N SER A 11 3.91 -0.60 -18.26
CA SER A 11 2.52 -0.37 -17.86
C SER A 11 1.58 -0.09 -19.04
N LYS A 12 2.13 0.30 -20.20
CA LYS A 12 1.38 0.46 -21.45
C LYS A 12 1.40 -0.78 -22.34
N GLY A 13 1.97 -1.88 -21.86
CA GLY A 13 2.04 -3.16 -22.54
C GLY A 13 0.75 -3.96 -22.46
N THR A 14 0.85 -5.23 -22.79
CA THR A 14 -0.25 -6.19 -22.73
C THR A 14 0.13 -7.39 -21.88
N LEU A 15 -0.85 -8.00 -21.23
CA LEU A 15 -0.69 -9.29 -20.57
C LEU A 15 -1.09 -10.40 -21.54
N GLU A 16 -0.27 -11.43 -21.61
CA GLU A 16 -0.51 -12.67 -22.37
C GLU A 16 -0.04 -13.84 -21.52
N ASP A 17 -0.95 -14.76 -21.19
CA ASP A 17 -0.65 -15.98 -20.41
C ASP A 17 0.19 -15.74 -19.14
N GLY A 18 -0.11 -14.65 -18.41
CA GLY A 18 0.61 -14.27 -17.18
C GLY A 18 1.95 -13.55 -17.40
N CYS A 19 2.35 -13.34 -18.66
CA CYS A 19 3.56 -12.63 -19.03
C CYS A 19 3.23 -11.21 -19.54
N LEU A 20 4.16 -10.28 -19.33
CA LEU A 20 4.05 -8.88 -19.73
C LEU A 20 4.80 -8.63 -21.03
N ARG A 21 4.07 -8.27 -22.09
CA ARG A 21 4.67 -7.88 -23.36
C ARG A 21 4.88 -6.37 -23.46
N CYS A 22 6.12 -5.98 -23.72
CA CYS A 22 6.51 -4.59 -23.93
C CYS A 22 5.82 -4.01 -25.17
N PRO A 23 5.22 -2.80 -25.08
CA PRO A 23 4.46 -2.21 -26.19
C PRO A 23 5.34 -1.73 -27.34
N TYR A 24 6.67 -1.72 -27.18
CA TYR A 24 7.56 -1.15 -28.19
C TYR A 24 8.08 -2.21 -29.18
N HIS A 25 8.96 -3.09 -28.73
CA HIS A 25 9.56 -4.13 -29.58
C HIS A 25 9.08 -5.54 -29.22
N GLY A 26 8.00 -5.62 -28.43
CA GLY A 26 7.38 -6.89 -28.07
C GLY A 26 8.22 -7.80 -27.18
N TRP A 27 9.22 -7.31 -26.44
CA TRP A 27 9.94 -8.17 -25.50
C TRP A 27 8.98 -8.73 -24.45
N LEU A 28 9.04 -10.04 -24.19
CA LEU A 28 8.21 -10.71 -23.19
C LEU A 28 8.95 -10.85 -21.88
N PHE A 29 8.27 -10.50 -20.79
CA PHE A 29 8.76 -10.69 -19.44
C PHE A 29 7.81 -11.59 -18.66
N GLY A 30 8.33 -12.67 -18.10
CA GLY A 30 7.61 -13.57 -17.22
C GLY A 30 7.76 -13.19 -15.75
N ASP A 31 7.56 -14.20 -14.91
CA ASP A 31 7.74 -14.10 -13.47
C ASP A 31 9.16 -13.67 -13.09
N GLU A 32 9.28 -13.05 -11.91
CA GLU A 32 10.52 -12.45 -11.37
C GLU A 32 11.21 -11.44 -12.30
N GLY A 33 10.54 -11.02 -13.39
CA GLY A 33 11.09 -10.09 -14.38
C GLY A 33 11.97 -10.76 -15.45
N HIS A 34 11.98 -12.09 -15.54
CA HIS A 34 12.79 -12.79 -16.54
C HIS A 34 12.33 -12.48 -17.96
N CYS A 35 13.25 -12.11 -18.85
CA CYS A 35 12.94 -11.96 -20.26
C CYS A 35 12.85 -13.35 -20.90
N LEU A 36 11.67 -13.68 -21.42
CA LEU A 36 11.36 -14.99 -21.99
C LEU A 36 11.47 -14.98 -23.52
N GLU A 37 11.33 -13.81 -24.15
CA GLU A 37 11.31 -13.71 -25.60
C GLU A 37 11.83 -12.35 -26.08
N VAL A 38 12.68 -12.40 -27.11
CA VAL A 38 13.14 -11.25 -27.88
C VAL A 38 12.73 -11.49 -29.33
N PRO A 39 11.60 -10.93 -29.81
CA PRO A 39 11.03 -11.30 -31.12
C PRO A 39 11.97 -11.07 -32.31
N SER A 40 12.89 -10.10 -32.19
CA SER A 40 13.85 -9.77 -33.24
C SER A 40 15.09 -10.67 -33.24
N ALA A 41 15.25 -11.57 -32.27
CA ALA A 41 16.40 -12.46 -32.20
C ALA A 41 16.21 -13.65 -33.15
N SER A 42 17.28 -14.04 -33.85
CA SER A 42 17.28 -15.27 -34.64
C SER A 42 17.06 -16.50 -33.75
N GLU A 43 16.46 -17.54 -34.32
CA GLU A 43 16.25 -18.81 -33.63
C GLU A 43 17.57 -19.36 -33.05
N GLY A 44 17.52 -19.83 -31.80
CA GLY A 44 18.67 -20.37 -31.08
C GLY A 44 19.62 -19.33 -30.47
N LEU A 45 19.41 -18.02 -30.68
CA LEU A 45 20.19 -16.99 -30.01
C LEU A 45 19.76 -16.90 -28.52
N PRO A 46 20.70 -16.99 -27.57
CA PRO A 46 20.34 -16.86 -26.15
C PRO A 46 19.91 -15.43 -25.81
N ILE A 47 18.93 -15.32 -24.91
CA ILE A 47 18.51 -14.04 -24.35
C ILE A 47 19.65 -13.46 -23.49
N PRO A 48 20.06 -12.20 -23.69
CA PRO A 48 21.13 -11.61 -22.88
C PRO A 48 20.75 -11.58 -21.39
N PRO A 49 21.65 -11.89 -20.45
CA PRO A 49 21.36 -11.83 -19.01
C PRO A 49 20.87 -10.46 -18.54
N LYS A 50 21.32 -9.39 -19.21
CA LYS A 50 20.89 -8.00 -18.94
C LYS A 50 19.49 -7.65 -19.46
N ALA A 51 18.82 -8.58 -20.13
CA ALA A 51 17.45 -8.41 -20.59
C ALA A 51 16.45 -8.47 -19.44
N ASN A 52 16.76 -9.19 -18.36
CA ASN A 52 15.86 -9.34 -17.22
C ASN A 52 15.58 -8.00 -16.52
N LEU A 53 14.32 -7.80 -16.12
CA LEU A 53 13.91 -6.65 -15.32
C LEU A 53 14.43 -6.80 -13.89
N LYS A 54 14.52 -5.67 -13.18
CA LYS A 54 14.59 -5.67 -11.71
C LYS A 54 13.16 -5.85 -11.19
N SER A 55 12.87 -7.00 -10.58
CA SER A 55 11.64 -7.23 -9.82
C SER A 55 11.72 -6.54 -8.45
N LEU A 56 10.54 -6.30 -7.86
CA LEU A 56 10.38 -5.77 -6.51
C LEU A 56 9.59 -6.79 -5.71
N HIS A 57 9.77 -6.79 -4.38
CA HIS A 57 8.99 -7.66 -3.51
C HIS A 57 7.57 -7.12 -3.45
N VAL A 58 6.62 -7.96 -3.84
CA VAL A 58 5.20 -7.63 -3.91
C VAL A 58 4.40 -8.78 -3.30
N GLU A 59 3.42 -8.45 -2.46
CA GLU A 59 2.51 -9.41 -1.87
C GLU A 59 1.09 -8.84 -1.87
N GLU A 60 0.10 -9.67 -2.18
CA GLU A 60 -1.30 -9.33 -2.00
C GLU A 60 -1.75 -9.74 -0.60
N LYS A 61 -2.20 -8.77 0.21
CA LYS A 61 -2.72 -9.03 1.55
C LYS A 61 -3.76 -7.98 1.95
N TYR A 62 -4.82 -8.40 2.64
CA TYR A 62 -5.92 -7.53 3.10
C TYR A 62 -6.66 -6.77 1.97
N GLY A 63 -6.68 -7.34 0.76
CA GLY A 63 -7.25 -6.68 -0.44
C GLY A 63 -6.42 -5.51 -0.96
N LEU A 64 -5.13 -5.45 -0.59
CA LEU A 64 -4.16 -4.45 -1.03
C LEU A 64 -2.95 -5.13 -1.67
N VAL A 65 -2.30 -4.42 -2.59
CA VAL A 65 -0.99 -4.82 -3.13
C VAL A 65 0.08 -4.07 -2.37
N TRP A 66 0.88 -4.81 -1.59
CA TRP A 66 1.99 -4.29 -0.82
C TRP A 66 3.26 -4.38 -1.64
N LEU A 67 4.09 -3.35 -1.59
CA LEU A 67 5.35 -3.29 -2.32
C LEU A 67 6.47 -2.85 -1.39
N CYS A 68 7.55 -3.62 -1.36
CA CYS A 68 8.80 -3.22 -0.73
C CYS A 68 9.86 -2.95 -1.81
N PRO A 69 10.40 -1.72 -1.92
CA PRO A 69 11.42 -1.40 -2.93
C PRO A 69 12.78 -2.10 -2.71
N ASN A 70 13.01 -2.56 -1.48
CA ASN A 70 14.23 -3.22 -1.02
C ASN A 70 13.88 -4.61 -0.46
N GLU A 71 14.88 -5.30 0.09
CA GLU A 71 14.65 -6.54 0.84
C GLU A 71 13.75 -6.23 2.06
N PRO A 72 12.61 -6.92 2.23
CA PRO A 72 11.78 -6.77 3.42
C PRO A 72 12.56 -7.17 4.68
N ASP A 73 12.62 -6.28 5.66
CA ASP A 73 13.21 -6.54 6.98
C ASP A 73 12.16 -6.88 8.05
N ALA A 74 10.88 -6.70 7.72
CA ALA A 74 9.73 -7.04 8.53
C ALA A 74 8.56 -7.53 7.66
N PRO A 75 7.66 -8.37 8.18
CA PRO A 75 6.44 -8.75 7.48
C PRO A 75 5.47 -7.56 7.37
N ILE A 76 4.49 -7.68 6.47
CA ILE A 76 3.35 -6.75 6.42
C ILE A 76 2.64 -6.73 7.79
N PRO A 77 2.31 -5.55 8.35
CA PRO A 77 1.64 -5.43 9.63
C PRO A 77 0.41 -6.34 9.76
N GLU A 78 0.24 -6.94 10.92
CA GLU A 78 -0.89 -7.82 11.16
C GLU A 78 -2.17 -7.03 11.44
N VAL A 79 -3.27 -7.44 10.81
CA VAL A 79 -4.62 -6.91 11.11
C VAL A 79 -5.44 -8.08 11.62
N ALA A 80 -5.44 -8.30 12.93
CA ALA A 80 -6.08 -9.47 13.56
C ALA A 80 -7.57 -9.61 13.18
N ALA A 81 -8.27 -8.49 13.01
CA ALA A 81 -9.68 -8.48 12.60
C ALA A 81 -9.93 -9.08 11.19
N ASP A 82 -8.91 -9.24 10.34
CA ASP A 82 -9.09 -9.82 8.99
C ASP A 82 -9.27 -11.35 9.01
N SER A 83 -8.70 -12.03 10.02
CA SER A 83 -8.84 -13.48 10.20
C SER A 83 -10.04 -13.88 11.06
N ASP A 84 -10.63 -12.91 11.78
CA ASP A 84 -11.80 -13.13 12.63
C ASP A 84 -13.10 -13.06 11.80
N SER A 85 -13.76 -14.20 11.68
CA SER A 85 -15.03 -14.37 10.94
C SER A 85 -16.22 -13.55 11.48
N SER A 86 -16.11 -12.98 12.69
CA SER A 86 -17.14 -12.07 13.23
C SER A 86 -17.07 -10.66 12.64
N PHE A 87 -15.99 -10.34 11.93
CA PHE A 87 -15.81 -9.08 11.22
C PHE A 87 -16.03 -9.24 9.71
N THR A 88 -16.25 -8.11 9.04
CA THR A 88 -16.33 -8.04 7.58
C THR A 88 -15.38 -6.95 7.09
N ARG A 89 -14.42 -7.33 6.24
CA ARG A 89 -13.51 -6.36 5.62
C ARG A 89 -14.26 -5.48 4.62
N LEU A 90 -14.09 -4.17 4.74
CA LEU A 90 -14.60 -3.18 3.80
C LEU A 90 -13.43 -2.36 3.23
N ASN A 91 -12.97 -2.71 2.03
CA ASN A 91 -12.00 -1.87 1.30
C ASN A 91 -12.75 -0.74 0.58
N THR A 92 -12.60 0.50 1.06
CA THR A 92 -13.15 1.68 0.38
C THR A 92 -12.26 2.13 -0.78
N LYS A 93 -12.77 3.02 -1.62
CA LYS A 93 -11.94 3.65 -2.66
C LYS A 93 -10.76 4.40 -2.03
N MET A 94 -9.60 4.29 -2.66
CA MET A 94 -8.41 5.06 -2.27
C MET A 94 -8.70 6.56 -2.38
N GLN A 95 -8.37 7.30 -1.33
CA GLN A 95 -8.42 8.75 -1.33
C GLN A 95 -7.00 9.30 -1.49
N ILE A 96 -6.84 10.29 -2.36
CA ILE A 96 -5.54 10.93 -2.61
C ILE A 96 -5.51 12.25 -1.84
N TRP A 97 -4.56 12.37 -0.93
CA TRP A 97 -4.31 13.58 -0.15
C TRP A 97 -3.03 14.23 -0.66
N ASN A 98 -3.06 15.54 -0.92
CA ASN A 98 -1.89 16.29 -1.35
C ASN A 98 -1.01 16.69 -0.15
N THR A 99 -0.48 15.69 0.55
CA THR A 99 0.37 15.86 1.74
C THR A 99 1.28 14.66 1.93
N ASP A 100 2.33 14.82 2.74
CA ASP A 100 3.26 13.74 3.06
C ASP A 100 2.61 12.69 3.98
N SER A 101 3.02 11.42 3.84
CA SER A 101 2.50 10.32 4.65
C SER A 101 2.72 10.54 6.15
N THR A 102 3.83 11.15 6.54
CA THR A 102 4.11 11.49 7.95
C THR A 102 3.10 12.47 8.51
N ARG A 103 2.61 13.42 7.70
CA ARG A 103 1.56 14.36 8.11
C ARG A 103 0.20 13.68 8.23
N MET A 104 -0.06 12.68 7.40
CA MET A 104 -1.26 11.85 7.55
C MET A 104 -1.20 11.06 8.87
N ILE A 105 -0.06 10.46 9.19
CA ILE A 105 0.15 9.72 10.44
C ILE A 105 -0.02 10.66 11.64
N ASP A 106 0.66 11.81 11.65
CA ASP A 106 0.51 12.81 12.70
C ASP A 106 -0.95 13.25 12.87
N ASN A 107 -1.66 13.49 11.76
CA ASN A 107 -3.07 13.87 11.81
C ASN A 107 -3.98 12.77 12.38
N MET A 108 -3.71 11.49 12.08
CA MET A 108 -4.50 10.39 12.65
C MET A 108 -4.21 10.18 14.13
N LEU A 109 -3.00 10.49 14.58
CA LEU A 109 -2.53 10.28 15.96
C LEU A 109 -2.68 11.52 16.85
N ASP A 110 -3.08 12.68 16.33
CA ASP A 110 -3.30 13.89 17.10
C ASP A 110 -4.77 14.03 17.50
N ILE A 111 -5.06 13.97 18.80
CA ILE A 111 -6.43 14.15 19.31
C ILE A 111 -6.78 15.63 19.53
N SER A 112 -5.80 16.53 19.47
CA SER A 112 -5.99 17.95 19.77
C SER A 112 -6.87 18.69 18.76
N HIS A 113 -6.97 18.19 17.52
CA HIS A 113 -7.80 18.82 16.48
C HIS A 113 -9.28 18.40 16.55
N PHE A 114 -9.65 17.40 17.36
CA PHE A 114 -11.01 16.88 17.43
C PHE A 114 -12.08 17.96 17.66
N PRO A 115 -11.98 18.80 18.71
CA PRO A 115 -13.01 19.82 18.99
C PRO A 115 -13.07 20.95 17.96
N TYR A 116 -12.09 21.06 17.06
CA TYR A 116 -12.01 22.12 16.06
C TYR A 116 -12.42 21.62 14.67
N THR A 117 -11.75 20.59 14.15
CA THR A 117 -11.94 20.09 12.78
C THR A 117 -13.11 19.11 12.68
N HIS A 118 -13.37 18.34 13.74
CA HIS A 118 -14.44 17.32 13.76
C HIS A 118 -15.71 17.79 14.47
N ARG A 119 -15.90 19.11 14.63
CA ARG A 119 -17.06 19.69 15.31
C ARG A 119 -18.40 19.26 14.70
N GLY A 120 -18.46 19.04 13.39
CA GLY A 120 -19.67 18.56 12.70
C GLY A 120 -19.85 17.04 12.71
N THR A 121 -18.92 16.29 13.31
CA THR A 121 -18.96 14.83 13.37
C THR A 121 -18.86 14.34 14.81
N PHE A 122 -17.69 13.87 15.25
CA PHE A 122 -17.49 13.24 16.56
C PHE A 122 -16.76 14.14 17.57
N GLY A 123 -16.40 15.36 17.19
CA GLY A 123 -15.55 16.25 17.98
C GLY A 123 -16.30 17.22 18.90
N ILE A 124 -17.62 17.41 18.74
CA ILE A 124 -18.34 18.52 19.38
C ILE A 124 -18.32 18.50 20.91
N GLU A 125 -18.25 17.30 21.52
CA GLU A 125 -18.24 17.12 22.97
C GLU A 125 -16.84 16.84 23.54
N GLN A 126 -15.81 16.94 22.71
CA GLN A 126 -14.44 16.64 23.13
C GLN A 126 -13.81 17.83 23.84
N GLU A 127 -13.06 17.54 24.91
CA GLU A 127 -12.32 18.54 25.68
C GLU A 127 -11.27 19.24 24.82
N THR A 128 -11.15 20.56 24.95
CA THR A 128 -10.12 21.33 24.23
C THR A 128 -8.73 21.16 24.81
N VAL A 129 -8.63 20.65 26.04
CA VAL A 129 -7.36 20.38 26.72
C VAL A 129 -7.05 18.89 26.62
N VAL A 130 -5.96 18.56 25.93
CA VAL A 130 -5.50 17.18 25.81
C VAL A 130 -5.00 16.69 27.18
N PRO A 131 -5.54 15.58 27.71
CA PRO A 131 -5.07 15.03 28.98
C PRO A 131 -3.64 14.49 28.83
N ARG A 132 -2.95 14.31 29.97
CA ARG A 132 -1.62 13.68 29.95
C ARG A 132 -1.75 12.24 29.46
N ILE A 133 -1.25 11.99 28.26
CA ILE A 133 -1.23 10.66 27.64
C ILE A 133 -0.23 9.77 28.37
N LYS A 134 -0.64 8.54 28.68
CA LYS A 134 0.24 7.46 29.13
C LYS A 134 0.36 6.46 27.99
N LEU A 135 1.61 6.09 27.68
CA LEU A 135 1.88 5.02 26.74
C LEU A 135 1.90 3.69 27.49
N GLU A 136 1.22 2.69 26.94
CA GLU A 136 1.11 1.34 27.50
C GLU A 136 0.96 0.30 26.39
N GLN A 137 1.13 -0.97 26.74
CA GLN A 137 0.87 -2.07 25.83
C GLN A 137 -0.64 -2.25 25.71
N LEU A 138 -1.22 -1.96 24.53
CA LEU A 138 -2.67 -2.05 24.30
C LEU A 138 -3.11 -3.47 23.91
N ASP A 139 -2.29 -4.17 23.14
CA ASP A 139 -2.47 -5.58 22.77
C ASP A 139 -1.10 -6.25 22.51
N GLU A 140 -1.07 -7.49 22.00
CA GLU A 140 0.18 -8.23 21.74
C GLU A 140 1.11 -7.55 20.72
N THR A 141 0.57 -6.68 19.88
CA THR A 141 1.25 -6.09 18.72
C THR A 141 1.46 -4.58 18.82
N PHE A 142 0.73 -3.90 19.70
CA PHE A 142 0.67 -2.44 19.72
C PHE A 142 0.97 -1.83 21.09
N PHE A 143 2.02 -1.01 21.14
CA PHE A 143 2.37 -0.16 22.28
C PHE A 143 2.05 1.30 21.93
N GLY A 144 1.11 1.92 22.66
CA GLY A 144 0.58 3.22 22.32
C GLY A 144 -0.31 3.78 23.42
N TYR A 145 -1.34 4.56 23.04
CA TYR A 145 -2.31 5.08 23.99
C TYR A 145 -3.74 4.82 23.53
N GLY A 146 -4.64 4.60 24.48
CA GLY A 146 -6.07 4.57 24.25
C GLY A 146 -6.69 5.96 24.45
N TYR A 147 -7.69 6.30 23.64
CA TYR A 147 -8.49 7.50 23.83
C TYR A 147 -9.95 7.24 23.47
N GLU A 148 -10.86 7.56 24.40
CA GLU A 148 -12.29 7.39 24.19
C GLU A 148 -12.91 8.67 23.61
N VAL A 149 -13.74 8.49 22.57
CA VAL A 149 -14.48 9.58 21.93
C VAL A 149 -15.96 9.40 22.20
N LYS A 150 -16.61 10.45 22.71
CA LYS A 150 -18.06 10.49 22.83
C LYS A 150 -18.67 10.89 21.49
N ILE A 151 -19.36 9.95 20.85
CA ILE A 151 -20.01 10.17 19.56
C ILE A 151 -21.50 10.45 19.80
N ASN A 152 -21.92 11.69 19.53
CA ASN A 152 -23.33 12.04 19.50
C ASN A 152 -23.83 12.11 18.05
N ASN A 153 -24.38 10.99 17.57
CA ASN A 153 -25.04 10.89 16.27
C ASN A 153 -26.45 11.52 16.29
N VAL A 154 -26.58 12.74 16.80
CA VAL A 154 -27.75 13.58 16.48
C VAL A 154 -27.52 14.06 15.06
N GLY A 155 -27.98 13.25 14.10
CA GLY A 155 -27.80 13.47 12.68
C GLY A 155 -28.12 14.92 12.32
N SER A 156 -27.16 15.57 11.65
CA SER A 156 -27.38 16.82 10.92
C SER A 156 -27.98 16.52 9.57
#